data_AF-A0A4Y7ZKV6-F1
#
_entry.id   AF-A0A4Y7ZKV6-F1
#
_cell.length_a   1.000
_cell.length_b   1.000
_cell.length_c   1.000
_cell.angle_alpha   90.00
_cell.angle_beta   90.00
_cell.angle_gamma   90.00
#
_symmetry.space_group_name_H-M   'P 1'
#
loop_
_entity.id
_entity.type
_entity.pdbx_description
1 polymer ?
#
loop_
_entity_poly.entity_id
_entity_poly.type
_entity_poly.pdbx_seq_one_letter_code
_entity_poly.pdbx_strand_id
1 'polypeptide(L)'
;MVDHDISYWAALYSYFKAGVYNQYTNGNSVVRFKTLTYSDGLLISELDSSLAPSANFDLSKWNLSVPIDNGEGDGYKKATTVTVEDLNDDYQLADYFWTDTSDGGMVFKDYIDGAITSKNTTYTRTELREMLRGTDTSISTQGVNGNNWVFSSVPTDLQNKAGGVDGNMVATLAVNHVTTTGKDSYVGRVIIGQIHAASDEPIRIYYRLLPGHTKGSVYFAHEPSNGNDEQWYEMIGSRDDDADEPSDGIELDEKFSYEIDVVGDIMTVTITREDGSTIEEEVDMSNSGYSDGYYTKDGVETEDYMYFKAGVYNQNKLVDEDEDGNDDYGAEADDYVQATFYYLTVSH
;
A
#
# COMPACT_ATOMS: atom_id res chain seq x y z
N MET A 1 -16.35 -12.14 35.49
CA MET A 1 -16.14 -10.96 36.37
C MET A 1 -14.74 -10.47 36.07
N VAL A 2 -14.57 -9.18 35.80
CA VAL A 2 -13.23 -8.59 35.74
C VAL A 2 -12.88 -8.22 37.19
N ASP A 3 -11.86 -8.85 37.76
CA ASP A 3 -11.44 -8.69 39.16
C ASP A 3 -10.58 -7.43 39.39
N HIS A 4 -10.76 -6.38 38.58
CA HIS A 4 -9.95 -5.18 38.64
C HIS A 4 -10.78 -3.94 38.96
N ASP A 5 -10.35 -3.21 40.00
CA ASP A 5 -10.89 -1.90 40.35
C ASP A 5 -10.56 -0.88 39.26
N ILE A 6 -11.59 -0.29 38.65
CA ILE A 6 -11.50 0.71 37.59
C ILE A 6 -11.75 2.14 38.11
N SER A 7 -11.78 2.35 39.43
CA SER A 7 -11.99 3.67 40.03
C SER A 7 -10.87 4.67 39.73
N TYR A 8 -9.69 4.21 39.32
CA TYR A 8 -8.56 5.05 38.94
C TYR A 8 -8.82 5.90 37.68
N TRP A 9 -9.82 5.57 36.87
CA TRP A 9 -10.21 6.34 35.69
C TRP A 9 -11.08 7.57 35.98
N ALA A 10 -11.61 7.72 37.20
CA ALA A 10 -12.64 8.72 37.53
C ALA A 10 -12.20 10.19 37.39
N ALA A 11 -10.89 10.46 37.32
CA ALA A 11 -10.33 11.81 37.22
C ALA A 11 -9.85 12.19 35.79
N LEU A 12 -9.93 11.28 34.82
CA LEU A 12 -9.43 11.52 33.46
C LEU A 12 -10.55 12.08 32.57
N TYR A 13 -10.35 13.28 32.02
CA TYR A 13 -11.35 14.03 31.22
C TYR A 13 -11.48 13.54 29.77
N SER A 14 -10.51 12.76 29.28
CA SER A 14 -10.52 12.14 27.96
C SER A 14 -10.05 10.70 28.10
N TYR A 15 -10.86 9.74 27.67
CA TYR A 15 -10.51 8.33 27.68
C TYR A 15 -11.28 7.59 26.58
N PHE A 16 -10.63 6.61 25.97
CA PHE A 16 -11.25 5.72 24.99
C PHE A 16 -12.04 4.64 25.70
N LYS A 17 -13.29 4.42 25.27
CA LYS A 17 -14.11 3.28 25.68
C LYS A 17 -14.30 2.37 24.48
N ALA A 18 -13.67 1.21 24.51
CA ALA A 18 -14.02 0.11 23.63
C ALA A 18 -14.81 -0.93 24.44
N GLY A 19 -16.10 -1.06 24.17
CA GLY A 19 -16.94 -2.00 24.90
C GLY A 19 -18.40 -1.95 24.48
N VAL A 20 -19.24 -2.64 25.24
CA VAL A 20 -20.71 -2.52 25.15
C VAL A 20 -21.23 -1.80 26.39
N TYR A 21 -22.08 -0.79 26.17
CA TYR A 21 -22.80 -0.11 27.24
C TYR A 21 -24.27 -0.55 27.24
N ASN A 22 -24.67 -1.34 28.24
CA ASN A 22 -26.04 -1.84 28.38
C ASN A 22 -26.84 -0.96 29.37
N GLN A 23 -27.94 -0.36 28.91
CA GLN A 23 -28.80 0.52 29.71
C GLN A 23 -30.06 -0.18 30.26
N TYR A 24 -30.19 -1.50 30.14
CA TYR A 24 -31.39 -2.24 30.57
C TYR A 24 -31.20 -2.99 31.88
N THR A 25 -32.23 -3.00 32.73
CA THR A 25 -32.24 -3.67 34.04
C THR A 25 -31.92 -5.17 33.96
N ASN A 26 -32.16 -5.83 32.81
CA ASN A 26 -31.92 -7.26 32.58
C ASN A 26 -31.35 -7.56 31.17
N GLY A 27 -30.44 -6.73 30.66
CA GLY A 27 -29.82 -6.95 29.35
C GLY A 27 -28.49 -7.72 29.42
N ASN A 28 -28.22 -8.58 28.43
CA ASN A 28 -26.89 -9.17 28.19
C ASN A 28 -26.33 -8.59 26.88
N SER A 29 -25.08 -8.16 26.89
CA SER A 29 -24.36 -7.71 25.70
C SER A 29 -22.98 -8.35 25.69
N VAL A 30 -22.56 -8.86 24.52
CA VAL A 30 -21.22 -9.42 24.31
C VAL A 30 -20.60 -8.66 23.15
N VAL A 31 -19.44 -8.08 23.38
CA VAL A 31 -18.56 -7.55 22.33
C VAL A 31 -17.32 -8.44 22.26
N ARG A 32 -16.85 -8.72 21.05
CA ARG A 32 -15.57 -9.40 20.81
C ARG A 32 -14.80 -8.54 19.85
N PHE A 33 -13.70 -7.95 20.31
CA PHE A 33 -12.75 -7.28 19.46
C PHE A 33 -11.84 -8.34 18.83
N LYS A 34 -11.59 -8.26 17.52
CA LYS A 34 -10.53 -9.05 16.88
C LYS A 34 -9.16 -8.53 17.33
N THR A 35 -9.01 -7.20 17.31
CA THR A 35 -7.89 -6.44 17.87
C THR A 35 -8.40 -5.09 18.35
N LEU A 36 -7.80 -4.53 19.39
CA LEU A 36 -7.98 -3.13 19.81
C LEU A 36 -6.60 -2.60 20.16
N THR A 37 -6.07 -1.70 19.33
CA THR A 37 -4.73 -1.12 19.51
C THR A 37 -4.86 0.37 19.74
N TYR A 38 -4.17 0.88 20.77
CA TYR A 38 -3.98 2.30 21.01
C TYR A 38 -2.48 2.54 21.05
N SER A 39 -2.01 3.52 20.28
CA SER A 39 -0.62 3.90 20.22
C SER A 39 -0.52 5.42 20.12
N ASP A 40 0.35 6.02 20.94
CA ASP A 40 0.74 7.44 20.82
C ASP A 40 1.90 7.63 19.82
N GLY A 41 2.26 6.58 19.07
CA GLY A 41 3.36 6.56 18.08
C GLY A 41 3.16 5.47 17.01
N LEU A 42 4.24 5.03 16.37
CA LEU A 42 4.17 4.02 15.30
C LEU A 42 3.56 2.70 15.79
N LEU A 43 2.70 2.12 14.94
CA LEU A 43 2.25 0.74 15.13
C LEU A 43 3.35 -0.21 14.67
N ILE A 44 3.88 -1.03 15.57
CA ILE A 44 4.91 -2.02 15.26
C ILE A 44 4.45 -3.37 15.80
N SER A 45 4.49 -4.41 14.97
CA SER A 45 4.21 -5.78 15.41
C SER A 45 5.37 -6.35 16.23
N GLU A 46 5.09 -7.29 17.14
CA GLU A 46 6.13 -8.13 17.74
C GLU A 46 6.53 -9.20 16.72
N LEU A 47 7.63 -8.98 15.99
CA LEU A 47 8.10 -9.83 14.91
C LEU A 47 9.16 -10.83 15.40
N ASP A 48 9.15 -12.05 14.85
CA ASP A 48 10.17 -13.08 15.09
C ASP A 48 11.08 -13.22 13.86
N SER A 49 12.34 -12.87 14.01
CA SER A 49 13.33 -12.88 12.93
C SER A 49 13.74 -14.28 12.43
N SER A 50 13.25 -15.34 13.10
CA SER A 50 13.44 -16.73 12.67
C SER A 50 12.30 -17.30 11.84
N LEU A 51 11.18 -16.57 11.72
CA LEU A 51 9.97 -17.00 11.01
C LEU A 51 9.88 -16.37 9.62
N ALA A 52 9.15 -17.01 8.71
CA ALA A 52 8.85 -16.45 7.40
C ALA A 52 7.89 -15.24 7.50
N PRO A 53 7.80 -14.38 6.46
CA PRO A 53 6.91 -13.21 6.51
C PRO A 53 5.46 -13.56 6.83
N SER A 54 4.91 -14.65 6.28
CA SER A 54 3.54 -15.10 6.53
C SER A 54 3.25 -15.54 7.97
N ALA A 55 4.29 -15.83 8.76
CA ALA A 55 4.15 -16.16 10.18
C ALA A 55 4.20 -14.90 11.08
N ASN A 56 4.76 -13.81 10.57
CA ASN A 56 4.84 -12.51 11.24
C ASN A 56 3.70 -11.55 10.82
N PHE A 57 3.14 -11.72 9.62
CA PHE A 57 2.11 -10.88 9.02
C PHE A 57 0.91 -11.72 8.56
N ASP A 58 -0.31 -11.18 8.67
CA ASP A 58 -1.51 -11.82 8.09
C ASP A 58 -1.49 -11.66 6.56
N LEU A 59 -0.85 -12.59 5.87
CA LEU A 59 -0.76 -12.63 4.41
C LEU A 59 -1.89 -13.44 3.75
N SER A 60 -2.92 -13.85 4.51
CA SER A 60 -4.00 -14.74 4.03
C SER A 60 -4.89 -14.12 2.95
N LYS A 61 -4.77 -12.81 2.76
CA LYS A 61 -5.48 -12.02 1.75
C LYS A 61 -4.53 -11.26 0.85
N TRP A 62 -3.36 -11.82 0.57
CA TRP A 62 -2.39 -11.21 -0.31
C TRP A 62 -1.83 -12.26 -1.27
N ASN A 63 -1.64 -11.87 -2.52
CA ASN A 63 -0.67 -12.52 -3.39
C ASN A 63 0.52 -11.57 -3.57
N LEU A 64 1.63 -12.08 -4.13
CA LEU A 64 2.85 -11.30 -4.32
C LEU A 64 3.26 -11.35 -5.80
N SER A 65 3.56 -10.18 -6.38
CA SER A 65 4.26 -10.08 -7.66
C SER A 65 5.75 -9.94 -7.40
N VAL A 66 6.58 -10.71 -8.10
CA VAL A 66 8.05 -10.59 -8.10
C VAL A 66 8.58 -10.44 -9.53
N PRO A 67 9.64 -9.66 -9.78
CA PRO A 67 10.10 -9.28 -11.11
C PRO A 67 10.92 -10.40 -11.81
N ILE A 68 10.51 -11.66 -11.63
CA ILE A 68 11.12 -12.85 -12.23
C ILE A 68 10.19 -13.40 -13.30
N ASP A 69 10.74 -13.72 -14.48
CA ASP A 69 10.03 -14.42 -15.55
C ASP A 69 10.20 -15.94 -15.40
N ASN A 70 9.09 -16.65 -15.18
CA ASN A 70 9.02 -18.11 -15.09
C ASN A 70 8.65 -18.78 -16.43
N GLY A 71 8.52 -18.01 -17.52
CA GLY A 71 8.16 -18.50 -18.85
C GLY A 71 6.65 -18.51 -19.15
N GLU A 72 5.82 -17.93 -18.28
CA GLU A 72 4.36 -17.82 -18.48
C GLU A 72 3.92 -16.56 -19.23
N GLY A 73 4.87 -15.78 -19.77
CA GLY A 73 4.60 -14.55 -20.50
C GLY A 73 4.02 -14.74 -21.90
N ASP A 74 3.18 -13.80 -22.32
CA ASP A 74 2.61 -13.70 -23.67
C ASP A 74 3.47 -12.79 -24.59
N GLY A 75 4.75 -13.16 -24.74
CA GLY A 75 5.69 -12.49 -25.65
C GLY A 75 6.50 -11.34 -25.04
N TYR A 76 6.59 -11.26 -23.71
CA TYR A 76 7.49 -10.39 -22.95
C TYR A 76 7.88 -11.10 -21.63
N LYS A 77 8.88 -10.57 -20.90
CA LYS A 77 9.26 -11.07 -19.57
C LYS A 77 8.18 -10.72 -18.57
N LYS A 78 7.34 -11.69 -18.22
CA LYS A 78 6.19 -11.47 -17.33
C LYS A 78 6.55 -11.77 -15.89
N ALA A 79 6.26 -10.84 -14.99
CA ALA A 79 6.46 -11.01 -13.55
C ALA A 79 5.68 -12.22 -13.02
N THR A 80 6.33 -12.99 -12.14
CA THR A 80 5.73 -14.16 -11.51
C THR A 80 4.78 -13.71 -10.40
N THR A 81 3.58 -14.29 -10.37
CA THR A 81 2.65 -14.14 -9.26
C THR A 81 2.80 -15.34 -8.32
N VAL A 82 3.26 -15.09 -7.10
CA VAL A 82 3.20 -16.05 -5.99
C VAL A 82 1.78 -16.05 -5.46
N THR A 83 1.12 -17.20 -5.48
CA THR A 83 -0.30 -17.30 -5.10
C THR A 83 -0.50 -17.04 -3.61
N VAL A 84 -1.75 -16.81 -3.19
CA VAL A 84 -2.08 -16.68 -1.75
C VAL A 84 -1.68 -17.95 -0.99
N GLU A 85 -1.90 -19.13 -1.58
CA GLU A 85 -1.53 -20.41 -0.98
C GLU A 85 -0.02 -20.51 -0.81
N ASP A 86 0.74 -20.28 -1.89
CA ASP A 86 2.20 -20.37 -1.85
C ASP A 86 2.80 -19.34 -0.89
N LEU A 87 2.32 -18.09 -0.91
CA LEU A 87 2.81 -17.01 -0.05
C LEU A 87 2.68 -17.36 1.43
N ASN A 88 1.64 -18.10 1.80
CA ASN A 88 1.39 -18.52 3.18
C ASN A 88 2.05 -19.86 3.55
N ASP A 89 2.74 -20.54 2.62
CA ASP A 89 3.54 -21.75 2.86
C ASP A 89 5.02 -21.37 3.09
N ASP A 90 5.26 -20.51 4.09
CA ASP A 90 6.58 -19.99 4.48
C ASP A 90 7.43 -19.40 3.33
N TYR A 91 6.78 -18.86 2.29
CA TYR A 91 7.46 -18.36 1.10
C TYR A 91 8.45 -17.25 1.43
N GLN A 92 9.67 -17.43 0.92
CA GLN A 92 10.71 -16.42 0.89
C GLN A 92 11.48 -16.56 -0.43
N LEU A 93 11.94 -15.43 -0.93
CA LEU A 93 12.75 -15.31 -2.13
C LEU A 93 13.92 -14.38 -1.83
N ALA A 94 15.11 -14.97 -1.72
CA ALA A 94 16.34 -14.22 -1.51
C ALA A 94 16.47 -13.09 -2.55
N ASP A 95 16.90 -11.92 -2.07
CA ASP A 95 17.06 -10.67 -2.84
C ASP A 95 15.78 -9.98 -3.34
N TYR A 96 14.58 -10.50 -3.01
CA TYR A 96 13.31 -9.86 -3.41
C TYR A 96 12.29 -9.76 -2.27
N PHE A 97 12.07 -10.85 -1.53
CA PHE A 97 11.06 -10.91 -0.48
C PHE A 97 11.47 -11.86 0.65
N TRP A 98 11.82 -11.36 1.84
CA TRP A 98 12.29 -12.20 2.95
C TRP A 98 12.03 -11.55 4.31
N THR A 99 12.23 -12.32 5.39
CA THR A 99 12.26 -11.78 6.76
C THR A 99 13.66 -11.28 7.10
N ASP A 100 13.80 -10.02 7.53
CA ASP A 100 15.05 -9.52 8.08
C ASP A 100 15.44 -10.30 9.34
N THR A 101 16.60 -10.96 9.29
CA THR A 101 17.06 -11.83 10.39
C THR A 101 17.48 -11.08 11.66
N SER A 102 17.60 -9.76 11.61
CA SER A 102 17.98 -8.91 12.74
C SER A 102 16.78 -8.44 13.56
N ASP A 103 15.65 -8.14 12.92
CA ASP A 103 14.50 -7.52 13.58
C ASP A 103 13.12 -8.09 13.19
N GLY A 104 13.07 -9.05 12.25
CA GLY A 104 11.84 -9.73 11.82
C GLY A 104 11.00 -8.97 10.80
N GLY A 105 11.46 -7.82 10.33
CA GLY A 105 10.77 -7.03 9.30
C GLY A 105 10.55 -7.80 7.99
N MET A 106 9.42 -7.56 7.33
CA MET A 106 9.13 -8.11 6.00
C MET A 106 9.76 -7.21 4.93
N VAL A 107 10.83 -7.70 4.31
CA VAL A 107 11.64 -6.93 3.36
C VAL A 107 11.12 -7.13 1.94
N PHE A 108 10.99 -6.03 1.20
CA PHE A 108 10.76 -6.01 -0.23
C PHE A 108 11.93 -5.32 -0.92
N LYS A 109 12.48 -5.95 -1.96
CA LYS A 109 13.53 -5.39 -2.80
C LYS A 109 13.17 -5.59 -4.27
N ASP A 110 13.46 -4.59 -5.08
CA ASP A 110 13.15 -4.60 -6.51
C ASP A 110 14.20 -3.82 -7.30
N TYR A 111 14.80 -4.48 -8.29
CA TYR A 111 15.82 -3.90 -9.16
C TYR A 111 15.18 -3.08 -10.29
N ILE A 112 15.95 -2.20 -10.92
CA ILE A 112 15.48 -1.47 -12.12
C ILE A 112 15.19 -2.46 -13.26
N ASP A 113 16.10 -3.43 -13.52
CA ASP A 113 15.83 -4.48 -14.51
C ASP A 113 15.03 -5.63 -13.92
N GLY A 114 14.11 -6.17 -14.72
CA GLY A 114 13.29 -7.29 -14.29
C GLY A 114 12.07 -7.53 -15.18
N ALA A 115 11.33 -8.57 -14.83
CA ALA A 115 10.07 -8.89 -15.47
C ALA A 115 8.96 -7.92 -15.01
N ILE A 116 8.06 -7.57 -15.92
CA ILE A 116 6.97 -6.61 -15.71
C ILE A 116 5.62 -7.30 -15.64
N THR A 117 4.64 -6.70 -14.97
CA THR A 117 3.32 -7.34 -14.73
C THR A 117 2.42 -7.36 -15.97
N SER A 118 2.59 -6.41 -16.88
CA SER A 118 1.88 -6.33 -18.16
C SER A 118 2.66 -5.49 -19.15
N LYS A 119 2.28 -5.54 -20.43
CA LYS A 119 2.83 -4.66 -21.49
C LYS A 119 2.57 -3.17 -21.26
N ASN A 120 1.67 -2.82 -20.35
CA ASN A 120 1.27 -1.43 -20.08
C ASN A 120 2.15 -0.76 -19.01
N THR A 121 2.97 -1.51 -18.28
CA THR A 121 3.93 -0.93 -17.33
C THR A 121 5.35 -1.11 -17.86
N THR A 122 6.18 -0.09 -17.69
CA THR A 122 7.62 -0.16 -17.99
C THR A 122 8.48 -0.31 -16.72
N TYR A 123 7.84 -0.46 -15.57
CA TYR A 123 8.44 -0.47 -14.25
C TYR A 123 8.26 -1.84 -13.57
N THR A 124 9.31 -2.30 -12.90
CA THR A 124 9.39 -3.54 -12.10
C THR A 124 8.76 -3.35 -10.72
N ARG A 125 8.42 -4.45 -10.04
CA ARG A 125 7.89 -4.41 -8.66
C ARG A 125 8.11 -5.71 -7.92
N THR A 126 8.35 -5.58 -6.62
CA THR A 126 8.14 -6.63 -5.62
C THR A 126 7.04 -6.14 -4.68
N GLU A 127 5.80 -6.54 -4.94
CA GLU A 127 4.63 -5.88 -4.37
C GLU A 127 3.47 -6.83 -4.15
N LEU A 128 2.83 -6.70 -2.98
CA LEU A 128 1.62 -7.42 -2.64
C LEU A 128 0.41 -6.83 -3.35
N ARG A 129 -0.56 -7.68 -3.70
CA ARG A 129 -1.89 -7.27 -4.15
C ARG A 129 -2.94 -7.96 -3.29
N GLU A 130 -3.88 -7.18 -2.78
CA GLU A 130 -4.92 -7.66 -1.87
C GLU A 130 -5.84 -8.66 -2.57
N MET A 131 -6.18 -9.76 -1.90
CA MET A 131 -6.98 -10.87 -2.40
C MET A 131 -8.05 -11.23 -1.35
N LEU A 132 -9.17 -10.50 -1.26
CA LEU A 132 -10.20 -10.78 -0.25
C LEU A 132 -10.75 -12.22 -0.31
N ARG A 133 -10.66 -12.87 -1.48
CA ARG A 133 -11.04 -14.28 -1.67
C ARG A 133 -10.10 -15.27 -0.95
N GLY A 134 -8.95 -14.80 -0.48
CA GLY A 134 -7.88 -15.67 0.01
C GLY A 134 -7.51 -16.75 -1.01
N THR A 135 -7.57 -18.01 -0.59
CA THR A 135 -7.26 -19.17 -1.43
C THR A 135 -8.44 -19.65 -2.30
N ASP A 136 -9.63 -19.03 -2.22
CA ASP A 136 -10.80 -19.43 -3.02
C ASP A 136 -10.68 -18.95 -4.47
N THR A 137 -10.10 -19.80 -5.32
CA THR A 137 -9.90 -19.53 -6.75
C THR A 137 -11.18 -19.67 -7.59
N SER A 138 -12.33 -20.04 -7.00
CA SER A 138 -13.61 -20.02 -7.71
C SER A 138 -14.14 -18.59 -7.92
N ILE A 139 -13.66 -17.63 -7.12
CA ILE A 139 -13.96 -16.20 -7.26
C ILE A 139 -12.91 -15.58 -8.20
N SER A 140 -13.35 -14.90 -9.26
CA SER A 140 -12.46 -14.21 -10.19
C SER A 140 -11.57 -13.19 -9.48
N THR A 141 -10.33 -13.01 -9.96
CA THR A 141 -9.43 -11.99 -9.41
C THR A 141 -9.98 -10.58 -9.65
N GLN A 142 -10.61 -10.36 -10.81
CA GLN A 142 -11.12 -9.07 -11.26
C GLN A 142 -12.66 -9.03 -11.18
N GLY A 143 -13.20 -7.81 -11.03
CA GLY A 143 -14.63 -7.50 -11.01
C GLY A 143 -15.18 -7.23 -9.61
N VAL A 144 -16.39 -6.65 -9.53
CA VAL A 144 -17.10 -6.45 -8.25
C VAL A 144 -17.66 -7.79 -7.79
N ASN A 145 -16.90 -8.45 -6.91
CA ASN A 145 -17.17 -9.79 -6.41
C ASN A 145 -16.51 -9.96 -5.01
N GLY A 146 -16.56 -11.17 -4.44
CA GLY A 146 -16.01 -11.46 -3.12
C GLY A 146 -14.48 -11.31 -2.95
N ASN A 147 -13.74 -10.92 -4.00
CA ASN A 147 -12.29 -10.71 -3.96
C ASN A 147 -11.86 -9.23 -3.86
N ASN A 148 -12.74 -8.31 -4.22
CA ASN A 148 -12.42 -6.88 -4.32
C ASN A 148 -13.45 -6.06 -3.52
N TRP A 149 -13.10 -4.83 -3.19
CA TRP A 149 -13.98 -3.93 -2.45
C TRP A 149 -14.42 -2.75 -3.32
N VAL A 150 -15.39 -1.97 -2.83
CA VAL A 150 -15.94 -0.79 -3.50
C VAL A 150 -16.15 0.33 -2.48
N PHE A 151 -16.26 1.58 -2.91
CA PHE A 151 -16.58 2.68 -2.00
C PHE A 151 -18.04 2.59 -1.51
N SER A 152 -18.35 3.11 -0.33
CA SER A 152 -19.73 3.17 0.18
C SER A 152 -20.63 4.16 -0.58
N SER A 153 -20.06 4.98 -1.46
CA SER A 153 -20.79 5.89 -2.36
C SER A 153 -21.40 5.19 -3.58
N VAL A 154 -20.92 3.99 -3.95
CA VAL A 154 -21.44 3.25 -5.13
C VAL A 154 -22.85 2.68 -4.89
N PRO A 155 -23.60 2.30 -5.95
CA PRO A 155 -24.90 1.64 -5.79
C PRO A 155 -24.89 0.41 -4.87
N THR A 156 -25.93 0.27 -4.03
CA THR A 156 -26.01 -0.77 -2.99
C THR A 156 -25.95 -2.21 -3.55
N ASP A 157 -26.35 -2.45 -4.80
CA ASP A 157 -26.24 -3.77 -5.41
C ASP A 157 -24.79 -4.16 -5.72
N LEU A 158 -23.91 -3.19 -6.04
CA LEU A 158 -22.47 -3.42 -6.13
C LEU A 158 -21.85 -3.65 -4.75
N GLN A 159 -22.24 -2.85 -3.75
CA GLN A 159 -21.80 -3.05 -2.36
C GLN A 159 -22.13 -4.47 -1.85
N ASN A 160 -23.32 -4.99 -2.16
CA ASN A 160 -23.74 -6.34 -1.75
C ASN A 160 -22.98 -7.48 -2.47
N LYS A 161 -22.37 -7.22 -3.63
CA LYS A 161 -21.57 -8.20 -4.38
C LYS A 161 -20.11 -8.21 -3.95
N ALA A 162 -19.59 -7.07 -3.51
CA ALA A 162 -18.19 -6.87 -3.16
C ALA A 162 -17.78 -7.69 -1.93
N GLY A 163 -16.48 -7.99 -1.82
CA GLY A 163 -15.87 -8.63 -0.65
C GLY A 163 -15.68 -7.68 0.54
N GLY A 164 -15.76 -6.36 0.30
CA GLY A 164 -15.65 -5.29 1.28
C GLY A 164 -16.28 -4.00 0.76
N VAL A 165 -16.60 -3.09 1.67
CA VAL A 165 -17.10 -1.74 1.36
C VAL A 165 -16.21 -0.76 2.12
N ASP A 166 -15.79 0.32 1.48
CA ASP A 166 -14.76 1.22 2.01
C ASP A 166 -13.46 0.47 2.30
N GLY A 167 -12.43 1.16 2.80
CA GLY A 167 -11.14 0.51 3.02
C GLY A 167 -10.18 1.33 3.83
N ASN A 168 -9.48 0.67 4.75
CA ASN A 168 -8.44 1.27 5.56
C ASN A 168 -7.18 0.38 5.50
N MET A 169 -6.07 0.93 4.99
CA MET A 169 -4.76 0.27 4.99
C MET A 169 -3.77 1.08 5.82
N VAL A 170 -3.16 0.41 6.81
CA VAL A 170 -2.11 0.99 7.65
C VAL A 170 -0.84 0.19 7.50
N ALA A 171 0.27 0.87 7.24
CA ALA A 171 1.59 0.26 7.20
C ALA A 171 2.58 1.07 8.03
N THR A 172 3.50 0.38 8.70
CA THR A 172 4.72 0.97 9.26
C THR A 172 5.89 0.35 8.56
N LEU A 173 6.78 1.17 8.02
CA LEU A 173 7.94 0.71 7.26
C LEU A 173 9.13 1.64 7.47
N ALA A 174 10.29 1.20 6.98
CA ALA A 174 11.41 2.06 6.66
C ALA A 174 11.82 1.81 5.21
N VAL A 175 12.12 2.88 4.46
CA VAL A 175 12.76 2.74 3.14
C VAL A 175 14.26 2.60 3.39
N ASN A 176 14.87 1.49 2.95
CA ASN A 176 16.29 1.20 3.23
C ASN A 176 17.22 1.62 2.10
N HIS A 177 16.69 1.63 0.87
CA HIS A 177 17.45 2.02 -0.32
C HIS A 177 16.51 2.54 -1.40
N VAL A 178 16.97 3.53 -2.16
CA VAL A 178 16.34 3.95 -3.41
C VAL A 178 17.38 4.00 -4.51
N THR A 179 16.93 4.01 -5.76
CA THR A 179 17.85 4.12 -6.89
C THR A 179 18.66 5.42 -6.85
N THR A 180 19.93 5.33 -7.22
CA THR A 180 20.89 6.46 -7.26
C THR A 180 21.40 6.74 -8.68
N THR A 181 20.94 5.96 -9.66
CA THR A 181 21.28 6.06 -11.08
C THR A 181 20.03 6.30 -11.92
N GLY A 182 20.19 6.71 -13.19
CA GLY A 182 19.08 6.97 -14.11
C GLY A 182 18.68 8.44 -14.25
N LYS A 183 17.60 8.68 -15.01
CA LYS A 183 17.10 10.01 -15.37
C LYS A 183 16.75 10.83 -14.13
N ASP A 184 17.08 12.13 -14.12
CA ASP A 184 16.81 13.04 -12.99
C ASP A 184 15.34 12.99 -12.56
N SER A 185 14.39 12.93 -13.50
CA SER A 185 12.96 12.85 -13.19
C SER A 185 12.52 11.52 -12.53
N TYR A 186 13.36 10.49 -12.53
CA TYR A 186 13.05 9.12 -12.09
C TYR A 186 13.83 8.68 -10.85
N VAL A 187 15.10 9.11 -10.75
CA VAL A 187 16.02 8.67 -9.70
C VAL A 187 15.44 8.88 -8.31
N GLY A 188 15.63 7.86 -7.47
CA GLY A 188 15.26 7.89 -6.06
C GLY A 188 13.78 7.64 -5.76
N ARG A 189 12.91 7.46 -6.77
CA ARG A 189 11.46 7.31 -6.57
C ARG A 189 11.04 5.85 -6.37
N VAL A 190 10.22 5.61 -5.35
CA VAL A 190 9.59 4.31 -5.09
C VAL A 190 8.15 4.51 -4.62
N ILE A 191 7.21 3.75 -5.16
CA ILE A 191 5.85 3.65 -4.61
C ILE A 191 5.84 2.57 -3.52
N ILE A 192 5.24 2.89 -2.37
CA ILE A 192 5.22 2.04 -1.16
C ILE A 192 3.83 1.56 -0.74
N GLY A 193 2.77 2.14 -1.31
CA GLY A 193 1.38 1.81 -1.01
C GLY A 193 0.44 2.38 -2.07
N GLN A 194 -0.62 1.64 -2.41
CA GLN A 194 -1.58 2.04 -3.44
C GLN A 194 -3.00 1.55 -3.13
N ILE A 195 -3.98 2.26 -3.69
CA ILE A 195 -5.26 1.66 -4.10
C ILE A 195 -5.22 1.63 -5.62
N HIS A 196 -5.63 0.51 -6.20
CA HIS A 196 -5.80 0.39 -7.64
C HIS A 196 -7.24 -0.02 -7.94
N ALA A 197 -7.83 0.66 -8.93
CA ALA A 197 -9.15 0.37 -9.46
C ALA A 197 -9.07 -0.70 -10.57
N ALA A 198 -10.06 -0.80 -11.45
CA ALA A 198 -9.98 -1.69 -12.61
C ALA A 198 -8.95 -1.23 -13.66
N SER A 199 -8.78 0.09 -13.82
CA SER A 199 -7.85 0.71 -14.79
C SER A 199 -6.91 1.74 -14.20
N ASP A 200 -7.39 2.54 -13.26
CA ASP A 200 -6.72 3.75 -12.77
C ASP A 200 -6.35 3.59 -11.29
N GLU A 201 -5.59 4.54 -10.73
CA GLU A 201 -5.14 4.46 -9.33
C GLU A 201 -5.70 5.60 -8.45
N PRO A 202 -6.71 5.31 -7.59
CA PRO A 202 -7.21 6.28 -6.62
C PRO A 202 -6.11 6.88 -5.74
N ILE A 203 -5.05 6.11 -5.45
CA ILE A 203 -3.85 6.64 -4.80
C ILE A 203 -2.61 5.82 -5.10
N ARG A 204 -1.49 6.53 -5.25
CA ARG A 204 -0.14 5.97 -5.22
C ARG A 204 0.75 6.79 -4.29
N ILE A 205 1.18 6.22 -3.17
CA ILE A 205 2.09 6.87 -2.20
C ILE A 205 3.54 6.64 -2.62
N TYR A 206 4.28 7.72 -2.76
CA TYR A 206 5.69 7.73 -3.13
C TYR A 206 6.57 8.12 -1.95
N TYR A 207 7.73 7.50 -1.87
CA TYR A 207 8.92 8.04 -1.22
C TYR A 207 9.93 8.43 -2.31
N ARG A 208 10.63 9.55 -2.12
CA ARG A 208 11.71 9.97 -3.01
C ARG A 208 12.91 10.53 -2.24
N LEU A 209 14.10 10.01 -2.49
CA LEU A 209 15.35 10.60 -2.01
C LEU A 209 16.25 10.95 -3.19
N LEU A 210 16.56 12.24 -3.36
CA LEU A 210 17.42 12.73 -4.42
C LEU A 210 18.91 12.41 -4.16
N PRO A 211 19.72 12.18 -5.19
CA PRO A 211 21.17 12.00 -5.04
C PRO A 211 21.82 13.16 -4.28
N GLY A 212 22.57 12.82 -3.22
CA GLY A 212 23.26 13.80 -2.38
C GLY A 212 22.46 14.33 -1.19
N HIS A 213 21.15 14.06 -1.12
CA HIS A 213 20.35 14.33 0.07
C HIS A 213 20.50 13.21 1.10
N THR A 214 20.23 13.55 2.37
CA THR A 214 20.13 12.59 3.47
C THR A 214 18.67 12.28 3.83
N LYS A 215 17.75 13.20 3.51
CA LYS A 215 16.32 13.10 3.80
C LYS A 215 15.46 13.09 2.55
N GLY A 216 14.51 12.16 2.51
CA GLY A 216 13.56 11.99 1.41
C GLY A 216 12.22 12.70 1.64
N SER A 217 11.52 12.92 0.54
CA SER A 217 10.16 13.43 0.45
C SER A 217 9.14 12.30 0.47
N VAL A 218 7.93 12.60 0.95
CA VAL A 218 6.74 11.72 0.84
C VAL A 218 5.59 12.51 0.25
N TYR A 219 4.99 11.96 -0.80
CA TYR A 219 3.90 12.57 -1.55
C TYR A 219 3.04 11.48 -2.17
N PHE A 220 1.86 11.83 -2.66
CA PHE A 220 1.03 10.88 -3.40
C PHE A 220 0.39 11.50 -4.63
N ALA A 221 0.04 10.63 -5.57
CA ALA A 221 -0.82 10.97 -6.70
C ALA A 221 -2.21 10.39 -6.49
N HIS A 222 -3.23 11.15 -6.86
CA HIS A 222 -4.60 10.70 -7.05
C HIS A 222 -4.95 10.81 -8.53
N GLU A 223 -5.26 9.69 -9.18
CA GLU A 223 -5.68 9.65 -10.59
C GLU A 223 -7.19 9.46 -10.66
N PRO A 224 -7.96 10.45 -11.15
CA PRO A 224 -9.39 10.26 -11.44
C PRO A 224 -9.66 9.30 -12.61
N SER A 225 -10.62 8.38 -12.48
CA SER A 225 -11.02 7.45 -13.56
C SER A 225 -11.90 8.09 -14.65
N ASN A 226 -12.41 9.30 -14.42
CA ASN A 226 -13.24 10.02 -15.40
C ASN A 226 -12.44 10.87 -16.40
N GLY A 227 -11.10 10.74 -16.41
CA GLY A 227 -10.21 11.45 -17.32
C GLY A 227 -9.90 12.89 -16.91
N ASN A 228 -10.25 13.29 -15.68
CA ASN A 228 -9.69 14.51 -15.09
C ASN A 228 -8.17 14.37 -14.89
N ASP A 229 -7.47 15.50 -14.87
CA ASP A 229 -6.03 15.52 -14.67
C ASP A 229 -5.65 14.88 -13.32
N GLU A 230 -4.56 14.13 -13.34
CA GLU A 230 -3.93 13.58 -12.14
C GLU A 230 -3.52 14.69 -11.17
N GLN A 231 -3.76 14.43 -9.89
CA GLN A 231 -3.57 15.38 -8.81
C GLN A 231 -2.41 14.93 -7.94
N TRP A 232 -1.51 15.85 -7.58
CA TRP A 232 -0.31 15.58 -6.80
C TRP A 232 -0.36 16.32 -5.46
N TYR A 233 -0.11 15.60 -4.37
CA TYR A 233 -0.18 16.10 -3.01
C TYR A 233 1.15 15.87 -2.30
N GLU A 234 1.86 16.95 -1.98
CA GLU A 234 3.16 16.93 -1.29
C GLU A 234 2.93 16.98 0.23
N MET A 235 3.15 15.87 0.93
CA MET A 235 2.95 15.79 2.38
C MET A 235 4.22 16.17 3.16
N ILE A 236 5.38 15.70 2.68
CA ILE A 236 6.70 16.01 3.23
C ILE A 236 7.64 16.32 2.07
N GLY A 237 8.27 17.49 2.09
CA GLY A 237 9.18 17.92 1.03
C GLY A 237 8.46 18.17 -0.31
N SER A 238 9.19 18.03 -1.41
CA SER A 238 8.66 18.20 -2.77
C SER A 238 8.95 16.99 -3.65
N ARG A 239 8.09 16.78 -4.66
CA ARG A 239 8.25 15.75 -5.69
C ARG A 239 9.19 16.17 -6.82
N ASP A 240 9.58 17.44 -6.92
CA ASP A 240 10.42 17.97 -8.00
C ASP A 240 11.81 17.29 -8.01
N ASP A 241 12.44 17.21 -9.18
CA ASP A 241 13.73 16.53 -9.37
C ASP A 241 14.97 17.39 -9.06
N ASP A 242 14.76 18.68 -8.79
CA ASP A 242 15.78 19.64 -8.37
C ASP A 242 15.43 20.35 -7.04
N ALA A 243 14.48 19.79 -6.27
CA ALA A 243 14.06 20.33 -5.00
C ALA A 243 15.23 20.44 -3.99
N ASP A 244 15.17 21.45 -3.12
CA ASP A 244 16.05 21.54 -1.95
C ASP A 244 15.80 20.37 -0.98
N GLU A 245 16.80 19.97 -0.20
CA GLU A 245 16.66 18.91 0.80
C GLU A 245 15.59 19.25 1.85
N PRO A 246 14.55 18.41 2.03
CA PRO A 246 13.49 18.68 2.98
C PRO A 246 14.01 18.58 4.42
N SER A 247 13.96 19.71 5.15
CA SER A 247 14.48 19.76 6.52
C SER A 247 13.77 18.80 7.50
N ASP A 248 12.50 18.52 7.23
CA ASP A 248 11.60 17.62 7.93
C ASP A 248 11.33 16.31 7.16
N GLY A 249 12.17 16.01 6.16
CA GLY A 249 12.15 14.76 5.40
C GLY A 249 12.52 13.53 6.23
N ILE A 250 12.33 12.36 5.61
CA ILE A 250 12.50 11.04 6.23
C ILE A 250 13.80 10.41 5.72
N GLU A 251 14.72 10.07 6.62
CA GLU A 251 16.00 9.42 6.28
C GLU A 251 15.77 7.96 5.81
N LEU A 252 16.74 7.39 5.10
CA LEU A 252 16.74 5.94 4.91
C LEU A 252 16.85 5.25 6.28
N ASP A 253 16.22 4.07 6.40
CA ASP A 253 16.10 3.30 7.65
C ASP A 253 15.30 3.97 8.78
N GLU A 254 14.81 5.21 8.58
CA GLU A 254 13.88 5.87 9.50
C GLU A 254 12.48 5.23 9.38
N LYS A 255 11.91 4.81 10.51
CA LYS A 255 10.57 4.23 10.54
C LYS A 255 9.52 5.32 10.52
N PHE A 256 8.52 5.15 9.67
CA PHE A 256 7.31 5.95 9.65
C PHE A 256 6.10 5.07 9.30
N SER A 257 4.91 5.57 9.56
CA SER A 257 3.67 4.92 9.13
C SER A 257 2.99 5.74 8.05
N TYR A 258 2.30 5.06 7.13
CA TYR A 258 1.22 5.65 6.36
C TYR A 258 -0.10 4.96 6.68
N GLU A 259 -1.18 5.71 6.59
CA GLU A 259 -2.56 5.23 6.60
C GLU A 259 -3.27 5.78 5.36
N ILE A 260 -3.99 4.91 4.67
CA ILE A 260 -4.91 5.25 3.58
C ILE A 260 -6.30 4.84 4.07
N ASP A 261 -7.14 5.81 4.40
CA ASP A 261 -8.51 5.60 4.87
C ASP A 261 -9.50 6.14 3.83
N VAL A 262 -10.37 5.28 3.32
CA VAL A 262 -11.40 5.66 2.35
C VAL A 262 -12.77 5.38 2.95
N VAL A 263 -13.59 6.43 3.07
CA VAL A 263 -15.00 6.34 3.49
C VAL A 263 -15.86 7.09 2.48
N GLY A 264 -16.58 6.31 1.65
CA GLY A 264 -17.35 6.86 0.55
C GLY A 264 -16.44 7.54 -0.46
N ASP A 265 -16.68 8.83 -0.71
CA ASP A 265 -15.89 9.63 -1.66
C ASP A 265 -14.74 10.38 -0.98
N ILE A 266 -14.50 10.19 0.32
CA ILE A 266 -13.42 10.86 1.03
C ILE A 266 -12.28 9.89 1.25
N MET A 267 -11.09 10.27 0.78
CA MET A 267 -9.84 9.59 1.10
C MET A 267 -9.00 10.47 2.01
N THR A 268 -8.62 9.95 3.16
CA THR A 268 -7.68 10.58 4.10
C THR A 268 -6.37 9.81 4.09
N VAL A 269 -5.28 10.53 3.87
CA VAL A 269 -3.92 9.98 3.91
C VAL A 269 -3.21 10.57 5.11
N THR A 270 -2.67 9.72 5.98
CA THR A 270 -1.94 10.15 7.18
C THR A 270 -0.54 9.59 7.17
N ILE A 271 0.47 10.44 7.35
CA ILE A 271 1.85 10.05 7.66
C ILE A 271 2.11 10.26 9.14
N THR A 272 2.55 9.23 9.85
CA THR A 272 2.88 9.29 11.28
C THR A 272 4.37 9.05 11.49
N ARG A 273 5.02 9.92 12.26
CA ARG A 273 6.44 9.80 12.64
C ARG A 273 6.62 9.03 13.94
N GLU A 274 7.87 8.68 14.26
CA GLU A 274 8.23 7.96 15.49
C GLU A 274 7.77 8.67 16.78
N ASP A 275 7.81 10.00 16.78
CA ASP A 275 7.37 10.82 17.93
C ASP A 275 5.83 10.96 18.05
N GLY A 276 5.08 10.32 17.14
CA GLY A 276 3.62 10.37 17.08
C GLY A 276 3.05 11.60 16.38
N SER A 277 3.89 12.51 15.87
CA SER A 277 3.41 13.61 15.04
C SER A 277 2.84 13.09 13.72
N THR A 278 1.72 13.68 13.30
CA THR A 278 1.02 13.31 12.07
C THR A 278 0.98 14.44 11.06
N ILE A 279 0.98 14.07 9.78
CA ILE A 279 0.64 14.94 8.65
C ILE A 279 -0.52 14.27 7.94
N GLU A 280 -1.59 15.01 7.72
CA GLU A 280 -2.85 14.49 7.16
C GLU A 280 -3.23 15.32 5.92
N GLU A 281 -3.65 14.63 4.87
CA GLU A 281 -4.22 15.22 3.67
C GLU A 281 -5.55 14.53 3.35
N GLU A 282 -6.60 15.31 3.11
CA GLU A 282 -7.93 14.83 2.76
C GLU A 282 -8.24 15.15 1.29
N VAL A 283 -8.67 14.15 0.54
CA VAL A 283 -9.04 14.27 -0.88
C VAL A 283 -10.52 13.96 -1.05
N ASP A 284 -11.27 14.93 -1.58
CA ASP A 284 -12.65 14.74 -2.05
C ASP A 284 -12.64 14.13 -3.46
N MET A 285 -12.97 12.85 -3.54
CA MET A 285 -13.03 12.06 -4.77
C MET A 285 -14.44 12.05 -5.41
N SER A 286 -15.37 12.88 -4.95
CA SER A 286 -16.76 12.89 -5.46
C SER A 286 -16.88 13.23 -6.94
N ASN A 287 -15.85 13.87 -7.51
CA ASN A 287 -15.74 14.16 -8.94
C ASN A 287 -14.58 13.38 -9.60
N SER A 288 -14.24 12.20 -9.08
CA SER A 288 -13.14 11.39 -9.60
C SER A 288 -13.58 10.22 -10.48
N GLY A 289 -14.88 9.93 -10.56
CA GLY A 289 -15.41 8.85 -11.41
C GLY A 289 -15.49 7.48 -10.73
N TYR A 290 -15.22 7.39 -9.43
CA TYR A 290 -15.31 6.13 -8.67
C TYR A 290 -16.69 5.91 -8.03
N SER A 291 -17.46 6.98 -7.83
CA SER A 291 -18.69 6.96 -7.03
C SER A 291 -19.89 6.27 -7.70
N ASP A 292 -19.87 6.07 -9.02
CA ASP A 292 -20.92 5.31 -9.72
C ASP A 292 -20.64 3.80 -9.73
N GLY A 293 -19.41 3.38 -9.41
CA GLY A 293 -18.95 2.00 -9.44
C GLY A 293 -18.71 1.46 -10.86
N TYR A 294 -18.52 2.34 -11.84
CA TYR A 294 -18.27 1.96 -13.23
C TYR A 294 -17.21 2.84 -13.89
N TYR A 295 -16.52 2.28 -14.88
CA TYR A 295 -15.62 3.01 -15.76
C TYR A 295 -15.90 2.63 -17.22
N THR A 296 -15.50 3.49 -18.16
CA THR A 296 -15.68 3.20 -19.59
C THR A 296 -14.39 2.69 -20.20
N LYS A 297 -14.42 1.45 -20.69
CA LYS A 297 -13.31 0.84 -21.45
C LYS A 297 -13.78 0.50 -22.86
N ASP A 298 -13.12 1.05 -23.87
CA ASP A 298 -13.45 0.81 -25.29
C ASP A 298 -14.94 1.07 -25.63
N GLY A 299 -15.56 2.05 -24.96
CA GLY A 299 -16.98 2.38 -25.13
C GLY A 299 -17.96 1.44 -24.42
N VAL A 300 -17.46 0.55 -23.54
CA VAL A 300 -18.25 -0.36 -22.72
C VAL A 300 -18.12 0.02 -21.25
N GLU A 301 -19.26 0.29 -20.62
CA GLU A 301 -19.36 0.49 -19.18
C GLU A 301 -19.05 -0.82 -18.46
N THR A 302 -18.05 -0.79 -17.59
CA THR A 302 -17.51 -1.95 -16.88
C THR A 302 -17.53 -1.65 -15.39
N GLU A 303 -17.89 -2.63 -14.56
CA GLU A 303 -17.88 -2.47 -13.09
C GLU A 303 -16.46 -2.13 -12.62
N ASP A 304 -16.34 -1.08 -11.82
CA ASP A 304 -15.10 -0.66 -11.20
C ASP A 304 -14.99 -1.23 -9.78
N TYR A 305 -13.77 -1.62 -9.39
CA TYR A 305 -13.51 -2.35 -8.16
C TYR A 305 -12.11 -2.03 -7.64
N MET A 306 -11.97 -2.06 -6.32
CA MET A 306 -10.77 -1.63 -5.63
C MET A 306 -10.02 -2.79 -4.99
N TYR A 307 -8.71 -2.62 -4.86
CA TYR A 307 -7.84 -3.48 -4.08
C TYR A 307 -6.61 -2.71 -3.62
N PHE A 308 -6.14 -2.98 -2.41
CA PHE A 308 -4.90 -2.40 -1.90
C PHE A 308 -3.66 -3.09 -2.49
N LYS A 309 -2.54 -2.35 -2.51
CA LYS A 309 -1.20 -2.85 -2.83
C LYS A 309 -0.17 -2.25 -1.88
N ALA A 310 0.84 -3.04 -1.50
CA ALA A 310 1.91 -2.61 -0.61
C ALA A 310 3.21 -3.37 -0.90
N GLY A 311 4.35 -2.71 -0.78
CA GLY A 311 5.67 -3.28 -1.09
C GLY A 311 6.57 -2.22 -1.68
N VAL A 312 7.35 -2.56 -2.71
CA VAL A 312 8.12 -1.59 -3.50
C VAL A 312 7.78 -1.72 -4.98
N TYR A 313 7.31 -0.62 -5.57
CA TYR A 313 7.08 -0.49 -7.00
C TYR A 313 8.05 0.58 -7.54
N ASN A 314 9.13 0.14 -8.21
CA ASN A 314 10.26 0.97 -8.59
C ASN A 314 9.91 1.93 -9.74
N GLN A 315 10.00 3.24 -9.49
CA GLN A 315 9.59 4.27 -10.45
C GLN A 315 10.76 4.82 -11.27
N ASN A 316 11.76 3.96 -11.45
CA ASN A 316 12.92 4.15 -12.30
C ASN A 316 13.04 2.99 -13.29
N LYS A 317 13.60 3.26 -14.48
CA LYS A 317 13.65 2.30 -15.59
C LYS A 317 14.91 2.51 -16.41
N LEU A 318 15.38 1.43 -17.03
CA LEU A 318 16.59 1.42 -17.87
C LEU A 318 16.48 2.37 -19.06
N VAL A 319 15.33 2.32 -19.74
CA VAL A 319 15.10 3.02 -20.99
C VAL A 319 13.75 3.75 -20.95
N ASP A 320 13.74 4.95 -21.51
CA ASP A 320 12.55 5.76 -21.77
C ASP A 320 12.70 6.22 -23.22
N GLU A 321 12.03 5.56 -24.17
CA GLU A 321 12.08 5.94 -25.58
C GLU A 321 11.62 7.41 -25.70
N ASP A 322 12.56 8.35 -25.80
CA ASP A 322 12.24 9.71 -26.20
C ASP A 322 11.97 9.75 -27.71
N GLU A 323 11.32 10.82 -28.19
CA GLU A 323 10.99 10.99 -29.62
C GLU A 323 12.23 10.96 -30.54
N ASP A 324 13.43 11.09 -29.96
CA ASP A 324 14.72 11.17 -30.64
C ASP A 324 15.53 9.85 -30.61
N GLY A 325 15.02 8.81 -29.93
CA GLY A 325 15.62 7.47 -29.88
C GLY A 325 16.91 7.38 -29.06
N ASN A 326 17.10 8.28 -28.09
CA ASN A 326 18.19 8.19 -27.13
C ASN A 326 17.70 7.43 -25.89
N ASP A 327 18.13 6.17 -25.77
CA ASP A 327 17.53 5.18 -24.87
C ASP A 327 18.25 5.04 -23.52
N ASP A 328 19.46 5.59 -23.36
CA ASP A 328 20.28 5.40 -22.16
C ASP A 328 20.35 6.65 -21.27
N TYR A 329 19.66 6.59 -20.13
CA TYR A 329 19.70 7.63 -19.08
C TYR A 329 20.74 7.36 -17.99
N GLY A 330 21.64 6.39 -18.20
CA GLY A 330 22.65 6.00 -17.22
C GLY A 330 22.04 5.32 -15.99
N ALA A 331 20.92 4.63 -16.14
CA ALA A 331 20.35 3.76 -15.10
C ALA A 331 21.09 2.42 -15.11
N GLU A 332 21.57 1.99 -13.95
CA GLU A 332 22.25 0.69 -13.81
C GLU A 332 21.22 -0.40 -13.52
N ALA A 333 21.30 -1.51 -14.24
CA ALA A 333 20.31 -2.60 -14.17
C ALA A 333 20.17 -3.24 -12.78
N ASP A 334 21.26 -3.24 -12.01
CA ASP A 334 21.34 -3.80 -10.65
C ASP A 334 21.14 -2.76 -9.55
N ASP A 335 20.88 -1.49 -9.88
CA ASP A 335 20.37 -0.51 -8.94
C ASP A 335 18.93 -0.87 -8.53
N TYR A 336 18.50 -0.48 -7.33
CA TYR A 336 17.30 -1.04 -6.72
C TYR A 336 16.62 -0.11 -5.71
N VAL A 337 15.38 -0.46 -5.38
CA VAL A 337 14.65 0.09 -4.24
C VAL A 337 14.45 -1.03 -3.20
N GLN A 338 14.45 -0.66 -1.93
CA GLN A 338 14.21 -1.60 -0.83
C GLN A 338 13.44 -0.91 0.31
N ALA A 339 12.45 -1.60 0.86
CA ALA A 339 11.77 -1.19 2.07
C ALA A 339 11.48 -2.40 2.97
N THR A 340 11.53 -2.17 4.28
CA THR A 340 11.21 -3.16 5.32
C THR A 340 9.94 -2.74 6.04
N PHE A 341 8.92 -3.60 5.98
CA PHE A 341 7.65 -3.39 6.67
C PHE A 341 7.69 -4.04 8.06
N TYR A 342 7.16 -3.30 9.04
CA TYR A 342 7.08 -3.68 10.46
C TYR A 342 5.64 -3.84 10.95
N TYR A 343 4.70 -3.33 10.16
CA TYR A 343 3.26 -3.45 10.38
C TYR A 343 2.57 -3.31 9.02
N LEU A 344 1.55 -4.14 8.77
CA LEU A 344 0.68 -4.02 7.62
C LEU A 344 -0.68 -4.62 7.96
N THR A 345 -1.74 -3.81 7.90
CA THR A 345 -3.11 -4.27 8.11
C THR A 345 -4.05 -3.62 7.12
N VAL A 346 -5.09 -4.36 6.74
CA VAL A 346 -6.21 -3.84 5.95
C VAL A 346 -7.53 -4.19 6.62
N SER A 347 -8.49 -3.28 6.56
CA SER A 347 -9.88 -3.50 6.98
C SER A 347 -10.88 -2.86 6.02
N HIS A 348 -12.11 -3.40 6.04
CA HIS A 348 -13.30 -2.94 5.30
C HIS A 348 -14.52 -3.10 6.20
#